data_AF-A0A5J4NT56-F1
#
_entry.id   AF-A0A5J4NT56-F1
#
_cell.length_a   1.000
_cell.length_b   1.000
_cell.length_c   1.000
_cell.angle_alpha   90.00
_cell.angle_beta   90.00
_cell.angle_gamma   90.00
#
_symmetry.space_group_name_H-M   'P 1'
#
loop_
_entity.id
_entity.type
_entity.pdbx_description
1 polymer ?
#
loop_
_entity_poly.entity_id
_entity_poly.type
_entity_poly.pdbx_seq_one_letter_code
_entity_poly.pdbx_strand_id
1 'polypeptide(L)'
;MCSVYFFREEAEIIEGEVVEIVIDRPATGTGAKVGKLTLKTTEMETVYDLGQKMIESLTKEKVQAGDVITIDKPSGKITRLGRSFTRARDYDATGGQTKFVQCPEGELQKRKEVVHTVTLHEIDVINSRTQGFLALFSGDTGEIKSEVRDQINHKVAEWREEGKAEIVPGVLFIDEVHMLDIECFSFLNRALESEMAPVLITATNRGITRLVCLPCLSCLLCLR
;
A
#
# COMPACT_ATOMS: atom_id res chain seq x y z
N MET A 1 6.93 -5.65 -16.86
CA MET A 1 6.68 -7.09 -16.75
C MET A 1 6.04 -7.33 -15.41
N CYS A 2 4.70 -7.34 -15.37
CA CYS A 2 3.94 -7.34 -14.12
C CYS A 2 3.95 -8.73 -13.48
N SER A 3 5.06 -9.12 -12.84
CA SER A 3 5.02 -10.14 -11.81
C SER A 3 4.60 -9.46 -10.53
N VAL A 4 3.46 -9.92 -10.00
CA VAL A 4 2.79 -9.32 -8.85
C VAL A 4 3.10 -10.17 -7.63
N TYR A 5 3.67 -9.52 -6.61
CA TYR A 5 3.95 -10.12 -5.32
C TYR A 5 2.77 -9.93 -4.40
N PHE A 6 2.37 -11.03 -3.78
CA PHE A 6 1.50 -11.01 -2.61
C PHE A 6 2.38 -11.00 -1.37
N PHE A 7 2.46 -9.87 -0.69
CA PHE A 7 2.99 -9.82 0.67
C PHE A 7 1.82 -10.01 1.62
N ARG A 8 1.84 -11.08 2.41
CA ARG A 8 0.86 -11.28 3.48
C ARG A 8 1.46 -10.75 4.77
N GLU A 9 0.94 -9.62 5.22
CA GLU A 9 1.28 -9.07 6.52
C GLU A 9 0.12 -9.32 7.49
N GLU A 10 0.39 -10.01 8.59
CA GLU A 10 -0.55 -10.11 9.69
C GLU A 10 -0.49 -8.81 10.50
N ALA A 11 -1.51 -7.97 10.35
CA ALA A 11 -1.66 -6.77 11.16
C ALA A 11 -2.64 -7.05 12.31
N GLU A 12 -2.18 -6.83 13.54
CA GLU A 12 -3.08 -6.75 14.71
C GLU A 12 -3.74 -5.38 14.74
N ILE A 13 -5.01 -5.35 14.32
CA ILE A 13 -5.82 -4.13 14.30
C ILE A 13 -6.78 -4.12 15.49
N ILE A 14 -6.97 -2.94 16.07
CA ILE A 14 -7.94 -2.69 17.12
C ILE A 14 -9.02 -1.78 16.55
N GLU A 15 -10.27 -2.22 16.58
CA GLU A 15 -11.41 -1.49 16.03
C GLU A 15 -12.46 -1.25 17.11
N GLY A 16 -12.89 0.00 17.28
CA GLY A 16 -13.85 0.35 18.33
C GLY A 16 -14.46 1.74 18.15
N GLU A 17 -15.62 1.93 18.77
CA GLU A 17 -16.20 3.25 19.00
C GLU A 17 -15.53 3.91 20.20
N VAL A 18 -15.15 5.17 20.06
CA VAL A 18 -14.57 5.96 21.14
C VAL A 18 -15.66 6.44 22.09
N VAL A 19 -15.66 5.97 23.33
CA VAL A 19 -16.60 6.44 24.36
C VAL A 19 -16.11 7.75 24.97
N GLU A 20 -14.85 7.78 25.37
CA GLU A 20 -14.20 8.88 26.07
C GLU A 20 -12.69 8.92 25.76
N ILE A 21 -12.14 10.14 25.71
CA ILE A 21 -10.70 10.39 25.57
C ILE A 21 -10.28 11.35 26.70
N VAL A 22 -9.40 10.88 27.58
CA VAL A 22 -8.80 11.70 28.64
C VAL A 22 -7.33 11.92 28.27
N ILE A 23 -6.90 13.17 28.15
CA ILE A 23 -5.51 13.50 27.85
C ILE A 23 -4.97 14.36 28.98
N ASP A 24 -4.07 13.80 29.79
CA ASP A 24 -3.39 14.51 30.84
C ASP A 24 -2.20 15.26 30.25
N ARG A 25 -2.31 16.60 30.23
CA ARG A 25 -1.20 17.49 29.86
C ARG A 25 -0.57 18.05 31.13
N PRO A 26 0.75 17.88 31.34
CA PRO A 26 1.43 18.48 32.48
C PRO A 26 1.33 20.02 32.39
N ALA A 27 0.99 20.65 33.51
CA ALA A 27 0.70 22.09 33.61
C ALA A 27 1.87 23.00 33.18
N THR A 28 3.10 22.47 33.19
CA THR A 28 4.32 23.18 32.79
C THR A 28 4.57 23.18 31.28
N GLY A 29 3.74 22.50 30.47
CA GLY A 29 3.90 22.43 29.01
C GLY A 29 5.07 21.57 28.52
N THR A 30 5.98 21.20 29.42
CA THR A 30 7.14 20.33 29.19
C THR A 30 6.99 19.03 29.99
N GLY A 31 6.48 18.00 29.34
CA GLY A 31 6.40 16.65 29.90
C GLY A 31 5.69 15.68 28.96
N ALA A 32 5.90 14.39 29.19
CA ALA A 32 5.27 13.34 28.39
C ALA A 32 3.74 13.41 28.54
N LYS A 33 3.03 13.59 27.43
CA LYS A 33 1.57 13.51 27.41
C LYS A 33 1.19 12.05 27.62
N VAL A 34 0.38 11.80 28.64
CA VAL A 34 -0.23 10.48 28.89
C VAL A 34 -1.73 10.67 28.74
N GLY A 35 -2.40 9.67 28.20
CA GLY A 35 -3.85 9.72 28.03
C GLY A 35 -4.47 8.36 28.26
N LYS A 36 -5.79 8.34 28.42
CA LYS A 36 -6.61 7.14 28.47
C LYS A 36 -7.66 7.23 27.38
N LEU A 37 -7.86 6.13 26.68
CA LEU A 37 -8.84 5.98 25.62
C LEU A 37 -9.77 4.84 25.98
N THR A 38 -11.05 5.14 26.09
CA THR A 38 -12.07 4.10 26.28
C THR A 38 -12.67 3.77 24.93
N LEU A 39 -12.47 2.53 24.49
CA LEU A 39 -13.05 1.98 23.26
C LEU A 39 -14.14 0.97 23.59
N LYS A 40 -15.18 0.97 22.77
CA LYS A 40 -16.33 0.09 22.93
C LYS A 40 -16.70 -0.58 21.60
N THR A 41 -17.00 -1.87 21.66
CA THR A 41 -17.70 -2.61 20.62
C THR A 41 -19.10 -2.98 21.13
N THR A 42 -19.89 -3.68 20.32
CA THR A 42 -21.19 -4.20 20.78
C THR A 42 -21.08 -5.19 21.95
N GLU A 43 -19.94 -5.85 22.10
CA GLU A 43 -19.74 -6.94 23.08
C GLU A 43 -18.87 -6.54 24.28
N MET A 44 -17.88 -5.66 24.08
CA MET A 44 -16.92 -5.33 25.13
C MET A 44 -16.56 -3.84 25.16
N GLU A 45 -16.13 -3.38 26.33
CA GLU A 45 -15.62 -2.05 26.57
C GLU A 45 -14.27 -2.16 27.25
N THR A 46 -13.25 -1.53 26.69
CA THR A 46 -11.86 -1.63 27.16
C THR A 46 -11.21 -0.25 27.23
N VAL A 47 -10.40 -0.06 28.27
CA VAL A 47 -9.64 1.18 28.48
C VAL A 47 -8.19 0.93 28.09
N TYR A 48 -7.66 1.77 27.20
CA TYR A 48 -6.27 1.74 26.75
C TYR A 48 -5.53 2.96 27.26
N ASP A 49 -4.33 2.74 27.80
CA ASP A 49 -3.41 3.82 28.11
C ASP A 49 -2.67 4.25 26.82
N LEU A 50 -2.73 5.53 26.51
CA LEU A 50 -2.14 6.15 25.34
C LEU A 50 -0.78 6.75 25.67
N GLY A 51 0.22 6.40 24.86
CA GLY A 51 1.51 7.09 24.84
C GLY A 51 1.48 8.38 24.02
N GLN A 52 2.56 9.18 24.12
CA GLN A 52 2.68 10.48 23.46
C GLN A 52 2.45 10.42 21.93
N LYS A 53 3.02 9.42 21.24
CA LYS A 53 2.87 9.27 19.77
C LYS A 53 1.41 9.02 19.34
N MET A 54 0.67 8.27 20.14
CA MET A 54 -0.75 7.96 19.88
C MET A 54 -1.63 9.20 20.09
N ILE A 55 -1.34 9.97 21.14
CA ILE A 55 -2.05 11.23 21.44
C ILE A 55 -1.85 12.25 20.32
N GLU A 56 -0.63 12.35 19.78
CA GLU A 56 -0.34 13.21 18.62
C GLU A 56 -1.13 12.78 17.39
N SER A 57 -1.22 11.47 17.14
CA SER A 57 -1.99 10.91 16.02
C SER A 57 -3.51 11.15 16.17
N LEU A 58 -4.07 10.95 17.37
CA LEU A 58 -5.48 11.29 17.68
C LEU A 58 -5.77 12.77 17.47
N THR A 59 -4.85 13.64 17.92
CA THR A 59 -4.98 15.09 17.78
C THR A 59 -4.91 15.50 16.31
N LYS A 60 -4.05 14.86 15.51
CA LYS A 60 -3.90 15.10 14.07
C LYS A 60 -5.16 14.71 13.30
N GLU A 61 -5.76 13.57 13.62
CA GLU A 61 -7.01 13.10 13.00
C GLU A 61 -8.28 13.77 13.56
N LYS A 62 -8.15 14.58 14.62
CA LYS A 62 -9.26 15.26 15.33
C LYS A 62 -10.35 14.27 15.75
N VAL A 63 -9.95 13.14 16.34
CA VAL A 63 -10.87 12.11 16.84
C VAL A 63 -11.65 12.66 18.03
N GLN A 64 -12.96 12.43 18.02
CA GLN A 64 -13.86 12.83 19.10
C GLN A 64 -14.58 11.61 19.69
N ALA A 65 -15.17 11.80 20.87
CA ALA A 65 -16.05 10.81 21.48
C ALA A 65 -17.28 10.57 20.56
N GLY A 66 -17.54 9.31 20.21
CA GLY A 66 -18.53 8.88 19.24
C GLY A 66 -17.97 8.58 17.84
N ASP A 67 -16.67 8.77 17.60
CA ASP A 67 -16.04 8.34 16.36
C ASP A 67 -15.68 6.84 16.42
N VAL A 68 -15.81 6.15 15.29
CA VAL A 68 -15.31 4.79 15.10
C VAL A 68 -13.92 4.87 14.48
N ILE A 69 -12.94 4.28 15.17
CA ILE A 69 -11.53 4.32 14.77
C ILE A 69 -10.95 2.92 14.64
N THR A 70 -9.96 2.80 13.76
CA THR A 70 -9.08 1.63 13.69
C THR A 70 -7.67 2.04 14.10
N ILE A 71 -7.07 1.25 14.99
CA ILE A 71 -5.70 1.43 15.45
C ILE A 71 -4.90 0.21 14.98
N ASP A 72 -3.87 0.45 14.20
CA ASP A 72 -2.91 -0.60 13.86
C ASP A 72 -1.82 -0.65 14.95
N LYS A 73 -1.79 -1.74 15.72
CA LYS A 73 -0.93 -1.89 16.90
C LYS A 73 0.57 -1.82 16.58
N PRO A 74 1.10 -2.48 15.53
CA PRO A 74 2.51 -2.36 15.16
C PRO A 74 2.90 -0.96 14.67
N SER A 75 2.08 -0.31 13.83
CA SER A 75 2.45 1.01 13.28
C SER A 75 2.08 2.18 14.18
N GLY A 76 1.17 1.98 15.14
CA GLY A 76 0.58 3.06 15.94
C GLY A 76 -0.24 4.04 15.12
N LYS A 77 -0.59 3.68 13.87
CA LYS A 77 -1.38 4.53 12.98
C LYS A 77 -2.85 4.39 13.36
N ILE A 78 -3.48 5.54 13.57
CA ILE A 78 -4.91 5.64 13.86
C ILE A 78 -5.58 6.13 12.59
N THR A 79 -6.70 5.51 12.23
CA THR A 79 -7.52 5.89 11.09
C THR A 79 -8.97 6.02 11.52
N ARG A 80 -9.57 7.20 11.36
CA ARG A 80 -10.99 7.43 11.62
C ARG A 80 -11.85 6.89 10.47
N LEU A 81 -12.65 5.87 10.74
CA LEU A 81 -13.57 5.26 9.78
C LEU A 81 -14.82 6.12 9.59
N GLY A 82 -15.34 6.69 10.67
CA GLY A 82 -16.56 7.50 10.64
C GLY A 82 -17.09 7.80 12.03
N ARG A 83 -18.34 8.22 12.11
CA ARG A 83 -19.04 8.53 13.37
C ARG A 83 -20.15 7.52 13.63
N SER A 84 -20.35 7.14 14.88
CA SER A 84 -21.39 6.19 15.28
C SER A 84 -22.79 6.78 15.10
N PHE A 85 -23.75 5.93 14.70
CA PHE A 85 -25.14 6.33 14.48
C PHE A 85 -25.86 6.75 15.77
N THR A 86 -25.43 6.21 16.92
CA THR A 86 -26.02 6.47 18.24
C THR A 86 -25.85 7.92 18.69
N ARG A 87 -24.77 8.59 18.29
CA ARG A 87 -24.47 10.01 18.60
C ARG A 87 -24.60 10.95 17.39
N ALA A 88 -25.21 10.49 16.30
CA ALA A 88 -25.46 11.30 15.11
C ALA A 88 -26.51 12.40 15.34
N ARG A 89 -27.44 12.21 16.29
CA ARG A 89 -28.57 13.12 16.53
C ARG A 89 -28.20 14.43 17.26
N ASP A 90 -27.11 14.44 18.02
CA ASP A 90 -26.72 15.62 18.82
C ASP A 90 -25.89 16.65 18.03
N TYR A 91 -25.60 16.39 16.75
CA TYR A 91 -24.67 17.17 15.93
C TYR A 91 -25.22 17.47 14.52
N ASP A 92 -26.48 17.89 14.45
CA ASP A 92 -27.18 18.24 13.19
C ASP A 92 -26.68 19.58 12.56
N ALA A 93 -25.56 20.14 13.02
CA ALA A 93 -25.08 21.47 12.65
C ALA A 93 -23.66 21.54 12.04
N THR A 94 -23.03 20.41 11.69
CA THR A 94 -21.65 20.45 11.18
C THR A 94 -21.43 19.57 9.94
N GLY A 95 -21.61 20.17 8.75
CA GLY A 95 -20.91 19.86 7.49
C GLY A 95 -21.14 18.49 6.83
N GLY A 96 -21.55 18.48 5.56
CA GLY A 96 -21.85 17.29 4.74
C GLY A 96 -20.69 16.34 4.39
N GLN A 97 -19.82 16.01 5.35
CA GLN A 97 -18.60 15.20 5.18
C GLN A 97 -18.42 14.11 6.27
N THR A 98 -19.36 13.92 7.20
CA THR A 98 -19.26 12.84 8.20
C THR A 98 -19.85 11.54 7.66
N LYS A 99 -19.00 10.56 7.34
CA LYS A 99 -19.43 9.20 7.07
C LYS A 99 -19.93 8.57 8.37
N PHE A 100 -21.18 8.10 8.37
CA PHE A 100 -21.72 7.34 9.50
C PHE A 100 -21.40 5.87 9.34
N VAL A 101 -20.85 5.26 10.38
CA VAL A 101 -20.43 3.86 10.41
C VAL A 101 -21.09 3.21 11.63
N GLN A 102 -21.53 1.96 11.48
CA GLN A 102 -22.10 1.21 12.59
C GLN A 102 -21.03 0.88 13.62
N CYS A 103 -21.42 0.75 14.89
CA CYS A 103 -20.53 0.28 15.94
C CYS A 103 -19.96 -1.09 15.54
N PRO A 104 -18.63 -1.27 15.57
CA PRO A 104 -18.03 -2.53 15.19
C PRO A 104 -18.51 -3.66 16.10
N GLU A 105 -18.83 -4.80 15.48
CA GLU A 105 -19.27 -6.00 16.18
C GLU A 105 -18.09 -6.95 16.45
N GLY A 106 -18.21 -7.69 17.56
CA GLY A 106 -17.25 -8.70 17.99
C GLY A 106 -16.09 -8.17 18.85
N GLU A 107 -14.97 -8.88 18.78
CA GLU A 107 -13.76 -8.57 19.54
C GLU A 107 -13.10 -7.26 19.10
N LEU A 108 -12.62 -6.49 20.08
CA LEU A 108 -11.94 -5.22 19.82
C LEU A 108 -10.61 -5.43 19.08
N GLN A 109 -9.89 -6.52 19.34
CA GLN A 109 -8.62 -6.85 18.71
C GLN A 109 -8.85 -7.93 17.64
N LYS A 110 -8.65 -7.57 16.38
CA LYS A 110 -8.79 -8.48 15.23
C LYS A 110 -7.42 -8.68 14.57
N ARG A 111 -7.13 -9.91 14.17
CA ARG A 111 -6.01 -10.20 13.27
C ARG A 111 -6.52 -10.09 11.85
N LYS A 112 -5.96 -9.14 11.09
CA LYS A 112 -6.29 -8.96 9.68
C LYS A 112 -5.06 -9.27 8.85
N GLU A 113 -5.17 -10.28 7.99
CA GLU A 113 -4.20 -10.47 6.92
C GLU A 113 -4.43 -9.38 5.88
N VAL A 114 -3.47 -8.47 5.77
CA VAL A 114 -3.45 -7.48 4.70
C VAL A 114 -2.58 -8.04 3.59
N VAL A 115 -3.22 -8.26 2.45
CA VAL A 115 -2.58 -8.76 1.26
C VAL A 115 -2.18 -7.56 0.42
N HIS A 116 -0.89 -7.28 0.36
CA HIS A 116 -0.34 -6.22 -0.47
C HIS A 116 0.14 -6.77 -1.80
N THR A 117 -0.24 -6.09 -2.86
CA THR A 117 0.01 -6.46 -4.24
C THR A 117 1.00 -5.46 -4.82
N VAL A 118 2.26 -5.88 -5.04
CA VAL A 118 3.36 -4.99 -5.48
C VAL A 118 4.05 -5.59 -6.69
N THR A 119 4.46 -4.77 -7.65
CA THR A 119 5.20 -5.21 -8.85
C THR A 119 6.72 -5.22 -8.62
N LEU A 120 7.47 -6.06 -9.36
CA LEU A 120 8.95 -6.02 -9.35
C LEU A 120 9.49 -4.62 -9.60
N HIS A 121 8.89 -3.91 -10.55
CA HIS A 121 9.29 -2.56 -10.92
C HIS A 121 9.20 -1.59 -9.75
N GLU A 122 8.12 -1.65 -8.97
CA GLU A 122 7.95 -0.79 -7.80
C GLU A 122 9.03 -1.07 -6.74
N ILE A 123 9.36 -2.34 -6.52
CA ILE A 123 10.43 -2.75 -5.59
C ILE A 123 11.79 -2.24 -6.08
N ASP A 124 12.06 -2.35 -7.38
CA ASP A 124 13.30 -1.85 -8.01
C ASP A 124 13.45 -0.33 -7.82
N VAL A 125 12.40 0.44 -8.09
CA VAL A 125 12.43 1.91 -7.97
C VAL A 125 12.59 2.36 -6.51
N ILE A 126 11.88 1.71 -5.57
CA ILE A 126 11.96 2.02 -4.14
C ILE A 126 13.38 1.80 -3.61
N ASN A 127 14.02 0.71 -4.01
CA ASN A 127 15.37 0.36 -3.54
C ASN A 127 16.49 1.08 -4.29
N SER A 128 16.23 1.60 -5.49
CA SER A 128 17.24 2.32 -6.26
C SER A 128 17.51 3.74 -5.75
N ARG A 129 16.57 4.39 -5.03
CA ARG A 129 16.70 5.79 -4.58
C ARG A 129 16.21 5.97 -3.14
N THR A 130 16.86 6.86 -2.39
CA THR A 130 16.47 7.24 -1.01
C THR A 130 15.06 7.84 -0.91
N GLN A 131 14.53 8.40 -2.00
CA GLN A 131 13.14 8.88 -2.13
C GLN A 131 12.37 8.12 -3.23
N GLY A 132 12.65 6.83 -3.43
CA GLY A 132 12.05 6.03 -4.51
C GLY A 132 10.52 5.99 -4.48
N PHE A 133 9.89 6.08 -3.29
CA PHE A 133 8.43 6.12 -3.16
C PHE A 133 7.79 7.33 -3.86
N LEU A 134 8.41 8.51 -3.82
CA LEU A 134 7.87 9.70 -4.48
C LEU A 134 8.09 9.64 -6.00
N ALA A 135 9.18 9.00 -6.44
CA ALA A 135 9.52 8.83 -7.85
C ALA A 135 8.51 7.95 -8.60
N LEU A 136 7.86 7.01 -7.92
CA LEU A 136 6.76 6.20 -8.48
C LEU A 136 5.59 7.06 -8.96
N PHE A 137 5.32 8.19 -8.29
CA PHE A 137 4.22 9.10 -8.66
C PHE A 137 4.63 10.18 -9.64
N SER A 138 5.92 10.55 -9.69
CA SER A 138 6.41 11.59 -10.59
C SER A 138 6.83 11.06 -11.97
N GLY A 139 7.02 9.74 -12.13
CA GLY A 139 7.51 9.13 -13.36
C GLY A 139 8.99 9.38 -13.65
N ASP A 140 9.71 10.07 -12.74
CA ASP A 140 11.15 10.32 -12.84
C ASP A 140 11.94 9.17 -12.20
N THR A 141 11.68 7.95 -12.67
CA THR A 141 12.30 6.73 -12.14
C THR A 141 13.75 6.58 -12.61
N GLY A 142 14.07 7.11 -13.81
CA GLY A 142 15.40 6.99 -14.43
C GLY A 142 15.79 5.54 -14.71
N GLU A 143 17.03 5.34 -15.17
CA GLU A 143 17.56 4.00 -15.39
C GLU A 143 17.98 3.34 -14.07
N ILE A 144 17.49 2.12 -13.85
CA ILE A 144 17.81 1.31 -12.67
C ILE A 144 19.05 0.47 -12.99
N LYS A 145 20.06 0.53 -12.11
CA LYS A 145 21.29 -0.27 -12.25
C LYS A 145 20.98 -1.76 -12.21
N SER A 146 21.67 -2.54 -13.05
CA SER A 146 21.52 -4.00 -13.08
C SER A 146 21.82 -4.66 -11.74
N GLU A 147 22.79 -4.16 -11.00
CA GLU A 147 23.16 -4.67 -9.67
C GLU A 147 21.99 -4.66 -8.67
N VAL A 148 21.18 -3.59 -8.69
CA VAL A 148 20.00 -3.47 -7.80
C VAL A 148 18.94 -4.50 -8.20
N ARG A 149 18.73 -4.69 -9.50
CA ARG A 149 17.79 -5.69 -10.03
C ARG A 149 18.20 -7.11 -9.64
N ASP A 150 19.48 -7.44 -9.73
CA ASP A 150 19.98 -8.77 -9.37
C ASP A 150 19.86 -9.03 -7.86
N GLN A 151 20.17 -8.04 -7.03
CA GLN A 151 19.94 -8.12 -5.58
C GLN A 151 18.46 -8.34 -5.23
N ILE A 152 17.56 -7.65 -5.91
CA ILE A 152 16.12 -7.78 -5.68
C ILE A 152 15.62 -9.13 -6.15
N ASN A 153 16.06 -9.62 -7.31
CA ASN A 153 15.74 -10.96 -7.80
C ASN A 153 16.16 -12.05 -6.80
N HIS A 154 17.33 -11.91 -6.16
CA HIS A 154 17.76 -12.83 -5.12
C HIS A 154 16.88 -12.78 -3.86
N LYS A 155 16.56 -11.58 -3.36
CA LYS A 155 15.66 -11.43 -2.19
C LYS A 155 14.25 -11.96 -2.46
N VAL A 156 13.76 -11.72 -3.68
CA VAL A 156 12.47 -12.21 -4.16
C VAL A 156 12.44 -13.74 -4.21
N ALA A 157 13.52 -14.36 -4.68
CA ALA A 157 13.65 -15.81 -4.69
C ALA A 157 13.66 -16.37 -3.25
N GLU A 158 14.39 -15.72 -2.34
CA GLU A 158 14.40 -16.06 -0.91
C GLU A 158 12.99 -15.95 -0.29
N TRP A 159 12.27 -14.84 -0.52
CA TRP A 159 10.90 -14.68 -0.01
C TRP A 159 9.90 -15.70 -0.58
N ARG A 160 10.13 -16.16 -1.81
CA ARG A 160 9.37 -17.24 -2.43
C ARG A 160 9.66 -18.58 -1.75
N GLU A 161 10.93 -18.89 -1.47
CA GLU A 161 11.36 -20.11 -0.78
C GLU A 161 10.87 -20.15 0.67
N GLU A 162 10.88 -19.02 1.37
CA GLU A 162 10.35 -18.86 2.73
C GLU A 162 8.80 -18.89 2.79
N GLY A 163 8.11 -18.83 1.65
CA GLY A 163 6.65 -18.77 1.58
C GLY A 163 6.04 -17.45 2.07
N LYS A 164 6.86 -16.39 2.22
CA LYS A 164 6.39 -15.05 2.61
C LYS A 164 5.79 -14.27 1.44
N ALA A 165 6.18 -14.62 0.21
CA ALA A 165 5.68 -13.98 -1.00
C ALA A 165 5.29 -14.99 -2.07
N GLU A 166 4.13 -14.76 -2.68
CA GLU A 166 3.66 -15.51 -3.83
C GLU A 166 3.81 -14.67 -5.10
N ILE A 167 4.28 -15.30 -6.18
CA ILE A 167 4.52 -14.65 -7.46
C ILE A 167 3.42 -15.05 -8.42
N VAL A 168 2.66 -14.07 -8.91
CA VAL A 168 1.65 -14.31 -9.94
C VAL A 168 2.13 -13.68 -11.26
N PRO A 169 2.28 -14.48 -12.33
CA PRO A 169 2.64 -13.95 -13.64
C PRO A 169 1.45 -13.15 -14.20
N GLY A 170 1.71 -11.90 -14.56
CA GLY A 170 0.72 -11.03 -15.18
C GLY A 170 0.60 -11.25 -16.70
N VAL A 171 -0.10 -10.32 -17.33
CA VAL A 171 -0.24 -10.24 -18.79
C VAL A 171 0.40 -8.95 -19.27
N LEU A 172 1.26 -9.03 -20.28
CA LEU A 172 1.81 -7.88 -20.99
C LEU A 172 1.08 -7.75 -22.32
N PHE A 173 0.32 -6.67 -22.50
CA PHE A 173 -0.33 -6.36 -23.76
C PHE A 173 0.45 -5.27 -24.50
N ILE A 174 0.83 -5.56 -25.75
CA ILE A 174 1.48 -4.60 -26.65
C ILE A 174 0.55 -4.39 -27.85
N ASP A 175 -0.03 -3.19 -27.93
CA ASP A 175 -0.73 -2.76 -29.13
C ASP A 175 0.25 -2.23 -30.17
N GLU A 176 -0.14 -2.30 -31.44
CA GLU A 176 0.64 -1.81 -32.58
C GLU A 176 2.09 -2.33 -32.62
N VAL A 177 2.29 -3.63 -32.38
CA VAL A 177 3.65 -4.24 -32.28
C VAL A 177 4.50 -4.03 -33.55
N HIS A 178 3.90 -3.71 -34.69
CA HIS A 178 4.58 -3.37 -35.93
C HIS A 178 5.41 -2.07 -35.86
N MET A 179 5.23 -1.26 -34.82
CA MET A 179 6.04 -0.06 -34.54
C MET A 179 7.35 -0.38 -33.79
N LEU A 180 7.54 -1.63 -33.35
CA LEU A 180 8.76 -2.04 -32.64
C LEU A 180 9.91 -2.40 -33.59
N ASP A 181 11.12 -2.07 -33.17
CA ASP A 181 12.35 -2.41 -33.88
C ASP A 181 12.75 -3.88 -33.68
N ILE A 182 13.61 -4.38 -34.58
CA ILE A 182 14.14 -5.76 -34.51
C ILE A 182 14.86 -6.06 -33.18
N GLU A 183 15.52 -5.05 -32.60
CA GLU A 183 16.19 -5.18 -31.31
C GLU A 183 15.21 -5.38 -30.16
N CYS A 184 14.04 -4.75 -30.23
CA CYS A 184 12.95 -4.94 -29.28
C CYS A 184 12.41 -6.37 -29.35
N PHE A 185 12.25 -6.93 -30.55
CA PHE A 185 11.84 -8.33 -30.71
C PHE A 185 12.90 -9.31 -30.18
N SER A 186 14.18 -9.05 -30.44
CA SER A 186 15.28 -9.86 -29.90
C SER A 186 15.29 -9.83 -28.36
N PHE A 187 15.09 -8.64 -27.78
CA PHE A 187 14.96 -8.48 -26.34
C PHE A 187 13.75 -9.23 -25.78
N LEU A 188 12.58 -9.09 -26.40
CA LEU A 188 11.35 -9.77 -25.98
C LEU A 188 11.51 -11.29 -26.02
N ASN A 189 12.12 -11.85 -27.07
CA ASN A 189 12.37 -13.29 -27.16
C ASN A 189 13.24 -13.79 -26.01
N ARG A 190 14.36 -13.11 -25.72
CA ARG A 190 15.21 -13.48 -24.59
C ARG A 190 14.50 -13.31 -23.24
N ALA A 191 13.63 -12.30 -23.12
CA ALA A 191 12.91 -12.03 -21.89
C ALA A 191 11.79 -13.04 -21.62
N LEU A 192 11.17 -13.59 -22.69
CA LEU A 192 10.15 -14.64 -22.62
C LEU A 192 10.70 -16.02 -22.25
N GLU A 193 12.00 -16.25 -22.40
CA GLU A 193 12.66 -17.49 -21.97
C GLU A 193 12.78 -17.61 -20.44
N SER A 194 12.57 -16.51 -19.71
CA SER A 194 12.61 -16.52 -18.25
C SER A 194 11.39 -17.23 -17.66
N GLU A 195 11.59 -18.07 -16.64
CA GLU A 195 10.49 -18.74 -15.91
C GLU A 195 9.48 -17.77 -15.28
N MET A 196 9.89 -16.52 -15.06
CA MET A 196 9.11 -15.46 -14.43
C MET A 196 8.45 -14.54 -15.47
N ALA A 197 8.48 -14.90 -16.75
CA ALA A 197 7.94 -14.08 -17.82
C ALA A 197 6.40 -14.03 -17.78
N PRO A 198 5.78 -12.84 -17.90
CA PRO A 198 4.34 -12.72 -18.04
C PRO A 198 3.88 -13.23 -19.41
N VAL A 199 2.58 -13.52 -19.53
CA VAL A 199 1.97 -13.87 -20.82
C VAL A 199 1.98 -12.64 -21.72
N LEU A 200 2.68 -12.72 -22.86
CA LEU A 200 2.72 -11.64 -23.85
C LEU A 200 1.58 -11.79 -24.86
N ILE A 201 0.73 -10.78 -24.95
CA ILE A 201 -0.30 -10.62 -25.97
C ILE A 201 0.10 -9.46 -26.88
N THR A 202 0.22 -9.71 -28.18
CA THR A 202 0.54 -8.66 -29.16
C THR A 202 -0.63 -8.46 -30.12
N ALA A 203 -0.90 -7.20 -30.46
CA ALA A 203 -1.87 -6.83 -31.48
C ALA A 203 -1.19 -6.04 -32.61
N THR A 204 -1.66 -6.23 -33.84
CA THR A 204 -1.23 -5.44 -34.99
C THR A 204 -2.39 -5.20 -35.93
N ASN A 205 -2.56 -3.95 -36.33
CA ASN A 205 -3.54 -3.53 -37.33
C ASN A 205 -2.99 -3.60 -38.77
N ARG A 206 -1.73 -4.03 -38.94
CA ARG A 206 -1.07 -4.16 -40.25
C ARG A 206 -0.71 -5.61 -40.54
N GLY A 207 -1.12 -6.11 -41.71
CA GLY A 207 -0.92 -7.50 -42.13
C GLY A 207 0.47 -7.81 -42.70
N ILE A 208 1.04 -6.93 -43.53
CA ILE A 208 2.41 -7.04 -44.05
C ILE A 208 3.06 -5.66 -43.95
N THR A 209 4.10 -5.55 -43.13
CA THR A 209 4.84 -4.31 -42.93
C THR A 209 6.34 -4.63 -42.91
N ARG A 210 7.16 -3.80 -43.56
CA ARG A 210 8.63 -3.89 -43.41
C ARG A 210 9.01 -3.23 -42.09
N LEU A 211 9.79 -3.91 -41.27
CA LEU A 211 10.37 -3.33 -40.05
C LEU A 211 11.23 -2.13 -40.45
N VAL A 212 10.89 -0.95 -39.96
CA VAL A 212 11.66 0.28 -40.18
C VAL A 212 12.50 0.49 -38.94
N CYS A 213 13.82 0.32 -39.06
CA CYS A 213 14.76 0.51 -37.94
C CYS A 213 14.76 1.99 -37.52
N LEU A 214 14.16 2.30 -36.37
CA LEU A 214 14.24 3.60 -35.72
C LEU A 214 15.31 3.55 -34.59
N PRO A 215 16.13 4.60 -34.41
CA PRO A 215 17.25 4.56 -33.46
C PRO A 215 16.85 4.98 -32.03
N CYS A 216 15.79 4.40 -31.45
CA CYS A 216 15.36 4.77 -30.08
C CYS A 216 15.14 3.54 -29.16
N LEU A 217 16.23 2.99 -28.62
CA LEU A 217 16.20 1.93 -27.58
C LEU A 217 15.67 2.38 -26.21
N SER A 218 15.45 3.68 -25.97
CA SER A 218 15.28 4.20 -24.61
C SER A 218 13.94 3.84 -23.95
N CYS A 219 12.90 3.47 -24.70
CA CYS A 219 11.58 3.19 -24.11
C CYS A 219 11.41 1.75 -23.59
N LEU A 220 12.11 0.74 -24.14
CA LEU A 220 11.88 -0.66 -23.74
C LEU A 220 12.62 -1.10 -22.47
N LEU A 221 13.64 -0.36 -22.04
CA LEU A 221 14.37 -0.65 -20.79
C LEU A 221 13.51 -0.48 -19.52
N CYS A 222 12.37 0.20 -19.64
CA CYS A 222 11.37 0.39 -18.58
C CYS A 222 10.29 -0.70 -18.54
N LEU A 223 10.25 -1.64 -19.50
CA LEU A 223 9.17 -2.65 -19.61
C LEU A 223 9.41 -3.92 -18.77
N ARG A 224 10.40 -3.92 -17.87
CA ARG A 224 10.54 -4.92 -16.81
C ARG A 224 9.73 -4.50 -15.59
#